data_AF-A0A6I3M0X7-F1
#
_entry.id   AF-A0A6I3M0X7-F1
#
_cell.length_a   1.000
_cell.length_b   1.000
_cell.length_c   1.000
_cell.angle_alpha   90.00
_cell.angle_beta   90.00
_cell.angle_gamma   90.00
#
_symmetry.space_group_name_H-M   'P 1'
#
loop_
_entity.id
_entity.type
_entity.pdbx_description
1 polymer ?
#
loop_
_entity_poly.entity_id
_entity_poly.type
_entity_poly.pdbx_seq_one_letter_code
_entity_poly.pdbx_strand_id
1 'polypeptide(L)'
;MSSIKNITKSITDTLKTSDLKGLTAEYGEIFLDSFLDEGVAKSIPVLNTLLAVFKTSGTVKDMMFAKKILYFLTQLGDVEAEEREKIISKIDDSNDYRVKVGEKLLYIVDKCDDHEKAEIVGVLFRAFLLEKISYGYFISCCSVIEKCILVELREFVLEDNQVYSIEHNSDLLSWGLLRFKEFFFDLEEITNYSYEGGNEYKLNKNELEFELSYTGDAIRKNLRQYYIDLN
;
A
#
# COMPACT_ATOMS: atom_id res chain seq x y z
N MET A 1 3.43 -27.52 -8.58
CA MET A 1 4.31 -27.17 -7.44
C MET A 1 5.64 -26.54 -7.84
N SER A 2 6.25 -26.88 -9.00
CA SER A 2 7.53 -26.25 -9.42
C SER A 2 7.39 -24.78 -9.86
N SER A 3 6.29 -24.40 -10.54
CA SER A 3 6.13 -23.06 -11.12
C SER A 3 6.03 -21.94 -10.07
N ILE A 4 5.23 -22.11 -9.01
CA ILE A 4 5.09 -21.10 -7.94
C ILE A 4 6.45 -20.88 -7.26
N LYS A 5 7.17 -21.95 -6.91
CA LYS A 5 8.50 -21.85 -6.31
C LYS A 5 9.50 -21.12 -7.20
N ASN A 6 9.42 -21.33 -8.51
CA ASN A 6 10.25 -20.62 -9.49
C ASN A 6 9.90 -19.13 -9.55
N ILE A 7 8.62 -18.77 -9.56
CA ILE A 7 8.15 -17.38 -9.54
C ILE A 7 8.60 -16.69 -8.24
N THR A 8 8.35 -17.31 -7.08
CA THR A 8 8.78 -16.79 -5.77
C THR A 8 10.28 -16.59 -5.70
N LYS A 9 11.07 -17.52 -6.22
CA LYS A 9 12.52 -17.35 -6.30
C LYS A 9 12.87 -16.18 -7.20
N SER A 10 12.32 -16.14 -8.41
CA SER A 10 12.67 -15.12 -9.40
C SER A 10 12.28 -13.71 -8.99
N ILE A 11 11.13 -13.52 -8.32
CA ILE A 11 10.77 -12.22 -7.74
C ILE A 11 11.72 -11.83 -6.62
N THR A 12 12.10 -12.76 -5.75
CA THR A 12 13.05 -12.50 -4.66
C THR A 12 14.41 -12.10 -5.20
N ASP A 13 14.90 -12.80 -6.22
CA ASP A 13 16.17 -12.50 -6.87
C ASP A 13 16.11 -11.11 -7.52
N THR A 14 15.07 -10.83 -8.33
CA THR A 14 14.89 -9.53 -9.00
C THR A 14 14.85 -8.35 -8.01
N LEU A 15 14.21 -8.56 -6.85
CA LEU A 15 14.13 -7.54 -5.80
C LEU A 15 15.50 -7.22 -5.16
N LYS A 16 16.43 -8.17 -5.14
CA LYS A 16 17.75 -8.03 -4.49
C LYS A 16 18.88 -7.72 -5.47
N THR A 17 18.66 -7.87 -6.77
CA THR A 17 19.66 -7.63 -7.82
C THR A 17 19.51 -6.26 -8.50
N SER A 18 20.47 -5.91 -9.35
CA SER A 18 20.45 -4.71 -10.18
C SER A 18 19.46 -4.78 -11.35
N ASP A 19 18.67 -5.85 -11.47
CA ASP A 19 17.78 -6.10 -12.62
C ASP A 19 16.66 -5.05 -12.75
N LEU A 20 16.35 -4.31 -11.68
CA LEU A 20 15.38 -3.23 -11.70
C LEU A 20 15.97 -1.87 -12.10
N LYS A 21 17.30 -1.74 -12.19
CA LYS A 21 17.93 -0.46 -12.47
C LYS A 21 17.53 0.04 -13.86
N GLY A 22 16.97 1.25 -13.91
CA GLY A 22 16.48 1.85 -15.15
C GLY A 22 15.11 1.36 -15.60
N LEU A 23 14.43 0.51 -14.82
CA LEU A 23 13.00 0.25 -14.99
C LEU A 23 12.22 1.49 -14.52
N THR A 24 11.40 2.06 -15.41
CA THR A 24 10.55 3.24 -15.14
C THR A 24 9.11 2.92 -15.52
N ALA A 25 8.17 3.78 -15.12
CA ALA A 25 6.76 3.64 -15.49
C ALA A 25 6.54 3.63 -17.02
N GLU A 26 7.30 4.45 -17.77
CA GLU A 26 7.28 4.47 -19.24
C GLU A 26 7.68 3.12 -19.84
N TYR A 27 8.66 2.43 -19.24
CA TYR A 27 9.00 1.07 -19.63
C TYR A 27 7.90 0.07 -19.29
N GLY A 28 7.05 0.34 -18.29
CA GLY A 28 5.93 -0.50 -17.91
C GLY A 28 4.87 -0.64 -19.01
N GLU A 29 4.49 0.47 -19.64
CA GLU A 29 3.55 0.47 -20.77
C GLU A 29 4.16 -0.15 -22.02
N ILE A 30 5.36 0.29 -22.41
CA ILE A 30 6.07 -0.22 -23.60
C ILE A 30 6.33 -1.73 -23.47
N PHE A 31 6.66 -2.21 -22.27
CA PHE A 31 6.91 -3.63 -22.03
C PHE A 31 5.64 -4.47 -22.17
N LEU A 32 4.46 -3.95 -21.84
CA LEU A 32 3.20 -4.69 -22.01
C LEU A 32 2.79 -4.79 -23.48
N ASP A 33 2.95 -3.71 -24.23
CA ASP A 33 2.68 -3.74 -25.67
C ASP A 33 3.67 -4.69 -26.37
N SER A 34 4.95 -4.62 -25.98
CA SER A 34 6.00 -5.54 -26.43
C SER A 34 5.80 -7.01 -25.96
N PHE A 35 5.17 -7.20 -24.80
CA PHE A 35 4.77 -8.51 -24.26
C PHE A 35 3.70 -9.16 -25.14
N LEU A 36 2.82 -8.36 -25.74
CA LEU A 36 1.82 -8.81 -26.70
C LEU A 36 2.43 -9.06 -28.09
N ASP A 37 3.42 -8.28 -28.50
CA ASP A 37 3.98 -8.29 -29.87
C ASP A 37 5.27 -9.14 -30.05
N GLU A 38 5.52 -10.12 -29.16
CA GLU A 38 6.55 -11.18 -29.26
C GLU A 38 8.04 -10.76 -29.29
N GLY A 39 8.39 -9.55 -28.90
CA GLY A 39 9.80 -9.17 -28.80
C GLY A 39 10.04 -8.06 -27.80
N VAL A 40 11.12 -8.17 -27.01
CA VAL A 40 11.77 -7.11 -26.19
C VAL A 40 11.74 -7.29 -24.65
N ALA A 41 11.17 -8.36 -24.10
CA ALA A 41 11.18 -8.55 -22.64
C ALA A 41 12.46 -9.14 -21.98
N LYS A 42 13.65 -9.04 -22.59
CA LYS A 42 14.83 -9.84 -22.14
C LYS A 42 15.55 -9.36 -20.87
N SER A 43 15.24 -8.18 -20.32
CA SER A 43 16.06 -7.58 -19.25
C SER A 43 15.67 -7.96 -17.81
N ILE A 44 14.43 -8.38 -17.53
CA ILE A 44 13.97 -8.63 -16.15
C ILE A 44 13.66 -10.12 -15.93
N PRO A 45 14.44 -10.84 -15.07
CA PRO A 45 14.29 -12.28 -14.87
C PRO A 45 12.91 -12.75 -14.42
N VAL A 46 12.24 -12.01 -13.51
CA VAL A 46 10.89 -12.39 -13.04
C VAL A 46 9.85 -12.35 -14.14
N LEU A 47 9.94 -11.38 -15.05
CA LEU A 47 9.00 -11.28 -16.17
C LEU A 47 9.24 -12.41 -17.18
N ASN A 48 10.49 -12.79 -17.43
CA ASN A 48 10.82 -13.98 -18.23
C ASN A 48 10.29 -15.27 -17.60
N THR A 49 10.36 -15.38 -16.27
CA THR A 49 9.82 -16.53 -15.54
C THR A 49 8.30 -16.58 -15.64
N LEU A 50 7.60 -15.45 -15.44
CA LEU A 50 6.15 -15.34 -15.63
C LEU A 50 5.76 -15.67 -17.08
N LEU A 51 6.50 -15.15 -18.07
CA LEU A 51 6.33 -15.46 -19.49
C LEU A 51 6.45 -16.95 -19.78
N ALA A 52 7.47 -17.62 -19.26
CA ALA A 52 7.66 -19.06 -19.48
C ALA A 52 6.48 -19.88 -18.92
N VAL A 53 5.97 -19.49 -17.75
CA VAL A 53 4.81 -20.12 -17.11
C VAL A 53 3.52 -19.83 -17.90
N PHE A 54 3.33 -18.59 -18.37
CA PHE A 54 2.08 -18.16 -19.00
C PHE A 54 1.99 -18.47 -20.50
N LYS A 55 3.10 -18.58 -21.23
CA LYS A 55 3.09 -19.01 -22.64
C LYS A 55 2.59 -20.45 -22.83
N THR A 56 2.70 -21.30 -21.80
CA THR A 56 2.30 -22.71 -21.88
C THR A 56 0.86 -22.98 -21.45
N SER A 57 0.27 -22.14 -20.58
CA SER A 57 -1.08 -22.37 -20.03
C SER A 57 -1.79 -21.11 -19.53
N GLY A 58 -1.31 -19.92 -19.89
CA GLY A 58 -1.74 -18.66 -19.30
C GLY A 58 -3.13 -18.22 -19.72
N THR A 59 -3.83 -17.61 -18.78
CA THR A 59 -5.15 -17.00 -18.94
C THR A 59 -5.03 -15.47 -18.98
N VAL A 60 -6.13 -14.78 -19.32
CA VAL A 60 -6.21 -13.31 -19.21
C VAL A 60 -5.88 -12.83 -17.79
N LYS A 61 -6.29 -13.59 -16.76
CA LYS A 61 -5.98 -13.27 -15.36
C LYS A 61 -4.49 -13.33 -15.07
N ASP A 62 -3.77 -14.30 -15.65
CA ASP A 62 -2.33 -14.43 -15.50
C ASP A 62 -1.59 -13.25 -16.15
N MET A 63 -2.05 -12.79 -17.33
CA MET A 63 -1.53 -11.59 -17.98
C MET A 63 -1.79 -10.33 -17.15
N MET A 64 -3.00 -10.19 -16.59
CA MET A 64 -3.33 -9.09 -15.67
C MET A 64 -2.44 -9.12 -14.42
N PHE A 65 -2.16 -10.30 -13.86
CA PHE A 65 -1.26 -10.44 -12.73
C PHE A 65 0.19 -10.05 -13.08
N ALA A 66 0.70 -10.47 -14.24
CA ALA A 66 2.02 -10.02 -14.72
C ALA A 66 2.08 -8.49 -14.86
N LYS A 67 1.02 -7.88 -15.40
CA LYS A 67 0.91 -6.42 -15.51
C LYS A 67 0.99 -5.75 -14.13
N LYS A 68 0.29 -6.27 -13.13
CA LYS A 68 0.37 -5.77 -11.74
C LYS A 68 1.78 -5.87 -11.16
N ILE A 69 2.46 -7.01 -11.35
CA ILE A 69 3.84 -7.21 -10.87
C ILE A 69 4.80 -6.23 -11.55
N LEU A 70 4.66 -6.01 -12.86
CA LEU A 70 5.50 -5.07 -13.59
C LEU A 70 5.36 -3.64 -13.03
N TYR A 71 4.13 -3.14 -12.91
CA TYR A 71 3.86 -1.80 -12.38
C TYR A 71 4.39 -1.63 -10.96
N PHE A 72 4.21 -2.63 -10.09
CA PHE A 72 4.83 -2.66 -8.77
C PHE A 72 6.36 -2.51 -8.82
N LEU A 73 7.04 -3.28 -9.70
CA LEU A 73 8.50 -3.27 -9.79
C LEU A 73 9.06 -1.97 -10.37
N THR A 74 8.31 -1.27 -11.23
CA THR A 74 8.74 0.03 -11.78
C THR A 74 9.01 1.08 -10.71
N GLN A 75 8.32 0.98 -9.57
CA GLN A 75 8.46 1.91 -8.45
C GLN A 75 9.71 1.67 -7.60
N LEU A 76 10.51 0.65 -7.93
CA LEU A 76 11.70 0.25 -7.17
C LEU A 76 13.00 0.50 -7.94
N GLY A 77 12.93 0.93 -9.20
CA GLY A 77 14.07 1.03 -10.10
C GLY A 77 15.11 2.08 -9.70
N ASP A 78 14.72 3.02 -8.85
CA ASP A 78 15.56 4.09 -8.30
C ASP A 78 16.13 3.77 -6.90
N VAL A 79 15.75 2.63 -6.31
CA VAL A 79 16.32 2.14 -5.05
C VAL A 79 17.51 1.23 -5.35
N GLU A 80 18.67 1.56 -4.80
CA GLU A 80 19.90 0.79 -5.03
C GLU A 80 19.74 -0.66 -4.57
N ALA A 81 20.29 -1.60 -5.34
CA ALA A 81 20.10 -3.03 -5.11
C ALA A 81 20.61 -3.49 -3.73
N GLU A 82 21.74 -2.94 -3.28
CA GLU A 82 22.32 -3.23 -1.96
C GLU A 82 21.40 -2.80 -0.81
N GLU A 83 20.73 -1.65 -0.94
CA GLU A 83 19.78 -1.17 0.05
C GLU A 83 18.54 -2.09 0.09
N ARG A 84 18.02 -2.47 -1.09
CA ARG A 84 16.92 -3.43 -1.18
C ARG A 84 17.28 -4.77 -0.54
N GLU A 85 18.43 -5.33 -0.90
CA GLU A 85 18.91 -6.59 -0.35
C GLU A 85 19.06 -6.54 1.17
N LYS A 86 19.70 -5.49 1.70
CA LYS A 86 19.90 -5.30 3.14
C LYS A 86 18.56 -5.31 3.88
N ILE A 87 17.58 -4.52 3.45
CA ILE A 87 16.30 -4.39 4.16
C ILE A 87 15.45 -5.64 4.02
N ILE A 88 15.42 -6.26 2.83
CA ILE A 88 14.65 -7.48 2.61
C ILE A 88 15.23 -8.64 3.43
N SER A 89 16.55 -8.81 3.45
CA SER A 89 17.20 -9.89 4.19
C SER A 89 17.01 -9.76 5.70
N LYS A 90 16.97 -8.53 6.26
CA LYS A 90 16.61 -8.31 7.68
C LYS A 90 15.26 -8.96 8.05
N ILE A 91 14.27 -8.91 7.15
CA ILE A 91 12.95 -9.50 7.38
C ILE A 91 12.97 -11.01 7.12
N ASP A 92 13.56 -11.44 6.00
CA ASP A 92 13.61 -12.85 5.60
C ASP A 92 14.40 -13.74 6.59
N ASP A 93 15.40 -13.18 7.27
CA ASP A 93 16.24 -13.88 8.23
C ASP A 93 15.71 -13.76 9.68
N SER A 94 14.67 -12.97 9.90
CA SER A 94 14.02 -12.85 11.21
C SER A 94 13.07 -14.04 11.47
N ASN A 95 12.93 -14.42 12.74
CA ASN A 95 11.94 -15.43 13.15
C ASN A 95 10.53 -14.85 13.37
N ASP A 96 10.37 -13.54 13.24
CA ASP A 96 9.12 -12.83 13.53
C ASP A 96 8.09 -13.03 12.41
N TYR A 97 8.54 -13.34 11.19
CA TYR A 97 7.69 -13.48 10.01
C TYR A 97 7.83 -14.87 9.39
N ARG A 98 6.71 -15.59 9.26
CA ARG A 98 6.69 -16.95 8.67
C ARG A 98 6.81 -16.97 7.16
N VAL A 99 6.51 -15.86 6.49
CA VAL A 99 6.46 -15.75 5.03
C VAL A 99 7.54 -14.76 4.60
N LYS A 100 8.41 -15.18 3.69
CA LYS A 100 9.45 -14.33 3.11
C LYS A 100 8.84 -13.18 2.33
N VAL A 101 9.56 -12.07 2.25
CA VAL A 101 9.08 -10.82 1.62
C VAL A 101 8.64 -11.07 0.18
N GLY A 102 9.45 -11.77 -0.62
CA GLY A 102 9.11 -12.05 -2.02
C GLY A 102 7.81 -12.83 -2.19
N GLU A 103 7.55 -13.82 -1.32
CA GLU A 103 6.29 -14.57 -1.33
C GLU A 103 5.13 -13.71 -0.83
N LYS A 104 5.34 -12.92 0.23
CA LYS A 104 4.33 -12.01 0.76
C LYS A 104 3.88 -10.98 -0.27
N LEU A 105 4.80 -10.44 -1.05
CA LEU A 105 4.51 -9.48 -2.13
C LEU A 105 3.65 -10.09 -3.24
N LEU A 106 3.87 -11.36 -3.60
CA LEU A 106 3.00 -12.03 -4.57
C LEU A 106 1.54 -12.06 -4.09
N TYR A 107 1.29 -12.39 -2.82
CA TYR A 107 -0.06 -12.34 -2.25
C TYR A 107 -0.65 -10.92 -2.23
N ILE A 108 0.16 -9.90 -1.91
CA ILE A 108 -0.30 -8.51 -1.86
C ILE A 108 -0.68 -8.02 -3.28
N VAL A 109 0.17 -8.27 -4.26
CA VAL A 109 -0.07 -7.86 -5.65
C VAL A 109 -1.24 -8.63 -6.26
N ASP A 110 -1.43 -9.90 -5.90
CA ASP A 110 -2.56 -10.70 -6.38
C ASP A 110 -3.90 -10.12 -5.91
N LYS A 111 -3.94 -9.61 -4.67
CA LYS A 111 -5.11 -8.94 -4.07
C LYS A 111 -5.42 -7.56 -4.62
N CYS A 112 -4.50 -6.91 -5.34
CA CYS A 112 -4.79 -5.63 -5.99
C CYS A 112 -5.80 -5.84 -7.12
N ASP A 113 -6.87 -5.04 -7.16
CA ASP A 113 -7.91 -5.14 -8.20
C ASP A 113 -7.34 -4.87 -9.60
N ASP A 114 -6.39 -3.95 -9.69
CA ASP A 114 -5.77 -3.49 -10.92
C ASP A 114 -4.27 -3.16 -10.71
N HIS A 115 -3.67 -2.62 -11.75
CA HIS A 115 -2.25 -2.27 -11.80
C HIS A 115 -1.95 -0.93 -11.14
N GLU A 116 -2.91 -0.01 -11.04
CA GLU A 116 -2.74 1.27 -10.34
C GLU A 116 -2.60 1.01 -8.83
N LYS A 117 -3.43 0.15 -8.25
CA LYS A 117 -3.27 -0.32 -6.87
C LYS A 117 -1.92 -1.01 -6.65
N ALA A 118 -1.47 -1.83 -7.59
CA ALA A 118 -0.19 -2.52 -7.50
C ALA A 118 1.00 -1.55 -7.57
N GLU A 119 0.89 -0.50 -8.39
CA GLU A 119 1.86 0.60 -8.46
C GLU A 119 1.93 1.36 -7.13
N ILE A 120 0.79 1.74 -6.54
CA ILE A 120 0.72 2.40 -5.23
C ILE A 120 1.36 1.53 -4.13
N VAL A 121 1.12 0.21 -4.16
CA VAL A 121 1.82 -0.74 -3.27
C VAL A 121 3.33 -0.69 -3.49
N GLY A 122 3.80 -0.53 -4.73
CA GLY A 122 5.20 -0.33 -5.08
C GLY A 122 5.79 0.93 -4.45
N VAL A 123 5.07 2.05 -4.51
CA VAL A 123 5.47 3.32 -3.86
C VAL A 123 5.62 3.14 -2.34
N LEU A 124 4.67 2.46 -1.71
CA LEU A 124 4.70 2.17 -0.27
C LEU A 124 5.81 1.18 0.10
N PHE A 125 6.08 0.19 -0.75
CA PHE A 125 7.18 -0.74 -0.55
C PHE A 125 8.53 -0.03 -0.67
N ARG A 126 8.68 0.89 -1.63
CA ARG A 126 9.84 1.78 -1.71
C ARG A 126 10.00 2.62 -0.45
N ALA A 127 8.93 3.16 0.11
CA ALA A 127 9.00 3.87 1.39
C ALA A 127 9.50 2.98 2.54
N PHE A 128 9.10 1.71 2.56
CA PHE A 128 9.64 0.73 3.51
C PHE A 128 11.13 0.41 3.27
N LEU A 129 11.53 0.21 2.01
CA LEU A 129 12.92 -0.07 1.64
C LEU A 129 13.86 1.09 2.01
N LEU A 130 13.37 2.33 1.93
CA LEU A 130 14.07 3.54 2.36
C LEU A 130 13.93 3.82 3.86
N GLU A 131 13.44 2.85 4.65
CA GLU A 131 13.23 2.91 6.09
C GLU A 131 12.33 4.10 6.56
N LYS A 132 11.49 4.66 5.66
CA LYS A 132 10.52 5.74 5.99
C LYS A 132 9.31 5.22 6.75
N ILE A 133 8.95 3.96 6.56
CA ILE A 133 7.91 3.24 7.29
C ILE A 133 8.43 1.85 7.69
N SER A 134 7.94 1.30 8.81
CA SER A 134 8.31 -0.06 9.22
C SER A 134 7.62 -1.11 8.34
N TYR A 135 8.12 -2.35 8.36
CA TYR A 135 7.49 -3.46 7.64
C TYR A 135 6.03 -3.69 8.10
N GLY A 136 5.78 -3.62 9.41
CA GLY A 136 4.41 -3.73 9.94
C GLY A 136 3.48 -2.65 9.40
N TYR A 137 3.96 -1.40 9.34
CA TYR A 137 3.18 -0.31 8.73
C TYR A 137 2.99 -0.50 7.23
N PHE A 138 3.99 -0.98 6.49
CA PHE A 138 3.83 -1.34 5.08
C PHE A 138 2.72 -2.38 4.87
N ILE A 139 2.67 -3.44 5.69
CA ILE A 139 1.60 -4.44 5.64
C ILE A 139 0.23 -3.83 5.95
N SER A 140 0.15 -2.93 6.94
CA SER A 140 -1.08 -2.19 7.23
C SER A 140 -1.51 -1.34 6.04
N CYS A 141 -0.58 -0.59 5.43
CA CYS A 141 -0.87 0.23 4.25
C CYS A 141 -1.41 -0.63 3.11
N CYS A 142 -0.76 -1.77 2.80
CA CYS A 142 -1.25 -2.69 1.76
C CYS A 142 -2.68 -3.17 2.02
N SER A 143 -3.03 -3.43 3.29
CA SER A 143 -4.38 -3.83 3.68
C SER A 143 -5.41 -2.72 3.50
N VAL A 144 -4.98 -1.45 3.60
CA VAL A 144 -5.81 -0.29 3.24
C VAL A 144 -5.99 -0.23 1.73
N ILE A 145 -4.88 -0.26 0.96
CA ILE A 145 -4.88 -0.17 -0.51
C ILE A 145 -5.75 -1.26 -1.16
N GLU A 146 -5.74 -2.47 -0.59
CA GLU A 146 -6.63 -3.56 -1.02
C GLU A 146 -8.11 -3.11 -1.01
N LYS A 147 -8.55 -2.38 0.01
CA LYS A 147 -9.97 -2.09 0.26
C LYS A 147 -10.46 -0.76 -0.31
N CYS A 148 -9.58 0.24 -0.44
CA CYS A 148 -10.02 1.59 -0.75
C CYS A 148 -10.35 1.80 -2.23
N ILE A 149 -11.20 2.79 -2.47
CA ILE A 149 -11.52 3.31 -3.80
C ILE A 149 -10.45 4.34 -4.16
N LEU A 150 -9.81 4.21 -5.33
CA LEU A 150 -8.64 5.03 -5.69
C LEU A 150 -8.95 6.52 -5.77
N VAL A 151 -10.14 6.89 -6.25
CA VAL A 151 -10.56 8.30 -6.33
C VAL A 151 -10.61 8.93 -4.94
N GLU A 152 -11.26 8.26 -3.98
CA GLU A 152 -11.37 8.74 -2.60
C GLU A 152 -10.02 8.69 -1.86
N LEU A 153 -9.20 7.66 -2.11
CA LEU A 153 -7.84 7.61 -1.59
C LEU A 153 -7.02 8.80 -2.06
N ARG A 154 -7.12 9.17 -3.34
CA ARG A 154 -6.42 10.30 -3.92
C ARG A 154 -6.87 11.62 -3.28
N GLU A 155 -8.18 11.84 -3.14
CA GLU A 155 -8.73 13.01 -2.45
C GLU A 155 -8.21 13.11 -1.01
N PHE A 156 -8.29 11.99 -0.28
CA PHE A 156 -7.76 11.87 1.08
C PHE A 156 -6.24 12.15 1.18
N VAL A 157 -5.45 11.76 0.18
CA VAL A 157 -4.00 12.01 0.21
C VAL A 157 -3.66 13.47 -0.08
N LEU A 158 -4.47 14.15 -0.91
CA LEU A 158 -4.19 15.51 -1.36
C LEU A 158 -4.71 16.60 -0.41
N GLU A 159 -5.72 16.30 0.40
CA GLU A 159 -6.24 17.21 1.44
C GLU A 159 -5.26 17.38 2.62
N ASP A 160 -5.43 18.48 3.36
CA ASP A 160 -4.65 18.80 4.57
C ASP A 160 -5.45 18.64 5.88
N ASN A 161 -6.64 18.03 5.79
CA ASN A 161 -7.55 17.85 6.93
C ASN A 161 -6.90 17.02 8.05
N GLN A 162 -7.00 17.52 9.28
CA GLN A 162 -6.49 16.82 10.48
C GLN A 162 -7.61 16.17 11.30
N VAL A 163 -8.84 16.67 11.14
CA VAL A 163 -10.02 16.26 11.87
C VAL A 163 -11.14 16.06 10.86
N TYR A 164 -11.96 15.03 11.08
CA TYR A 164 -13.02 14.62 10.18
C TYR A 164 -14.33 14.47 10.94
N SER A 165 -15.42 14.93 10.34
CA SER A 165 -16.76 14.63 10.85
C SER A 165 -17.09 13.16 10.63
N ILE A 166 -17.84 12.58 11.57
CA ILE A 166 -18.29 11.19 11.47
C ILE A 166 -19.26 10.99 10.30
N GLU A 167 -20.11 11.99 10.05
CA GLU A 167 -21.23 11.90 9.10
C GLU A 167 -20.80 11.56 7.67
N HIS A 168 -19.60 11.97 7.26
CA HIS A 168 -19.15 11.86 5.87
C HIS A 168 -17.89 11.01 5.67
N ASN A 169 -17.29 10.47 6.73
CA ASN A 169 -15.96 9.84 6.66
C ASN A 169 -15.92 8.41 7.23
N SER A 170 -17.07 7.74 7.27
CA SER A 170 -17.16 6.35 7.74
C SER A 170 -16.35 5.38 6.89
N ASP A 171 -16.23 5.62 5.58
CA ASP A 171 -15.49 4.75 4.68
C ASP A 171 -13.98 4.84 4.92
N LEU A 172 -13.46 6.05 5.08
CA LEU A 172 -12.06 6.29 5.46
C LEU A 172 -11.72 5.66 6.82
N LEU A 173 -12.63 5.71 7.80
CA LEU A 173 -12.50 4.95 9.05
C LEU A 173 -12.47 3.44 8.79
N SER A 174 -13.41 2.92 8.00
CA SER A 174 -13.57 1.49 7.73
C SER A 174 -12.36 0.88 7.02
N TRP A 175 -11.70 1.65 6.15
CA TRP A 175 -10.47 1.26 5.49
C TRP A 175 -9.25 1.32 6.41
N GLY A 176 -9.34 2.05 7.52
CA GLY A 176 -8.27 2.23 8.50
C GLY A 176 -7.41 3.48 8.27
N LEU A 177 -7.85 4.41 7.43
CA LEU A 177 -7.19 5.70 7.22
C LEU A 177 -7.42 6.65 8.40
N LEU A 178 -8.56 6.53 9.07
CA LEU A 178 -8.92 7.33 10.24
C LEU A 178 -8.99 6.49 11.52
N ARG A 179 -9.01 7.16 12.66
CA ARG A 179 -9.32 6.61 13.99
C ARG A 179 -10.19 7.58 14.77
N PHE A 180 -10.87 7.08 15.80
CA PHE A 180 -11.55 7.97 16.74
C PHE A 180 -10.53 8.91 17.39
N LYS A 181 -10.83 10.21 17.33
CA LYS A 181 -10.10 11.21 18.10
C LYS A 181 -10.43 11.02 19.58
N GLU A 182 -9.43 11.21 20.43
CA GLU A 182 -9.67 11.18 21.87
C GLU A 182 -10.72 12.23 22.25
N PHE A 183 -11.74 11.78 22.99
CA PHE A 183 -12.89 12.59 23.33
C PHE A 183 -13.04 12.67 24.85
N PHE A 184 -13.18 13.89 25.35
CA PHE A 184 -13.45 14.17 26.76
C PHE A 184 -14.83 14.80 26.89
N PHE A 185 -15.60 14.33 27.86
CA PHE A 185 -16.89 14.94 28.19
C PHE A 185 -16.65 16.28 28.89
N ASP A 186 -17.07 17.37 28.26
CA ASP A 186 -17.12 18.68 28.90
C ASP A 186 -18.46 18.82 29.62
N LEU A 187 -18.45 18.58 30.93
CA LEU A 187 -19.62 18.61 31.79
C LEU A 187 -19.61 19.87 32.66
N GLU A 188 -20.69 20.62 32.61
CA GLU A 188 -20.94 21.76 33.49
C GLU A 188 -22.06 21.41 34.46
N GLU A 189 -21.78 21.43 35.76
CA GLU A 189 -22.79 21.18 36.79
C GLU A 189 -23.80 22.35 36.83
N ILE A 190 -25.08 22.03 36.69
CA ILE A 190 -26.18 22.98 36.81
C ILE A 190 -26.61 23.01 38.28
N THR A 191 -26.36 24.11 38.96
CA THR A 191 -26.78 24.30 40.36
C THR A 191 -28.20 24.87 40.42
N ASN A 192 -29.18 24.01 40.67
CA ASN A 192 -30.58 24.39 40.89
C ASN A 192 -30.90 24.40 42.39
N TYR A 193 -30.82 25.58 43.03
CA TYR A 193 -31.05 25.76 44.49
C TYR A 193 -32.47 25.43 44.98
N SER A 194 -33.43 25.21 44.08
CA SER A 194 -34.85 24.93 44.40
C SER A 194 -35.28 23.49 44.10
N TYR A 195 -34.37 22.61 43.72
CA TYR A 195 -34.68 21.25 43.29
C TYR A 195 -34.10 20.24 44.30
N GLU A 196 -34.95 19.39 44.91
CA GLU A 196 -34.52 18.30 45.81
C GLU A 196 -34.03 17.04 45.02
N GLY A 197 -33.96 17.13 43.69
CA GLY A 197 -33.35 16.11 42.85
C GLY A 197 -31.83 16.24 42.82
N GLY A 198 -31.12 15.12 42.60
CA GLY A 198 -29.66 15.08 42.55
C GLY A 198 -29.03 15.98 41.47
N ASN A 199 -27.70 16.03 41.46
CA ASN A 199 -26.94 16.92 40.59
C ASN A 199 -27.32 16.81 39.10
N GLU A 200 -27.53 17.96 38.45
CA GLU A 200 -27.77 18.07 37.01
C GLU A 200 -26.48 18.49 36.30
N TYR A 201 -26.24 17.97 35.10
CA TYR A 201 -25.07 18.31 34.29
C TYR A 201 -25.48 18.68 32.87
N LYS A 202 -24.89 19.74 32.33
CA LYS A 202 -24.97 20.13 30.93
C LYS A 202 -23.74 19.61 30.20
N LEU A 203 -23.96 18.95 29.06
CA LEU A 203 -22.88 18.55 28.15
C LEU A 203 -22.61 19.70 27.16
N ASN A 204 -21.41 20.30 27.24
CA ASN A 204 -21.04 21.46 26.43
C ASN A 204 -20.38 21.08 25.09
N LYS A 205 -19.72 19.93 25.01
CA LYS A 205 -19.18 19.37 23.76
C LYS A 205 -19.60 17.91 23.62
N ASN A 206 -20.23 17.56 22.50
CA ASN A 206 -20.79 16.23 22.24
C ASN A 206 -20.41 15.63 20.88
N GLU A 207 -19.68 16.36 20.04
CA GLU A 207 -19.32 15.89 18.71
C GLU A 207 -18.09 14.98 18.78
N LEU A 208 -18.33 13.70 18.48
CA LEU A 208 -17.27 12.73 18.21
C LEU A 208 -16.69 13.04 16.83
N GLU A 209 -15.37 13.04 16.74
CA GLU A 209 -14.62 13.33 15.51
C GLU A 209 -13.66 12.18 15.22
N PHE A 210 -13.26 12.04 13.96
CA PHE A 210 -12.11 11.22 13.61
C PHE A 210 -10.87 12.09 13.41
N GLU A 211 -9.71 11.45 13.55
CA GLU A 211 -8.40 12.00 13.20
C GLU A 211 -7.62 10.96 12.38
N LEU A 212 -6.47 11.37 11.84
CA LEU A 212 -5.60 10.45 11.08
C LEU A 212 -5.16 9.27 11.93
N SER A 213 -5.33 8.06 11.40
CA SER A 213 -4.65 6.90 11.94
C SER A 213 -3.15 6.99 11.62
N TYR A 214 -2.30 6.24 12.33
CA TYR A 214 -0.88 6.16 11.98
C TYR A 214 -0.67 5.61 10.55
N THR A 215 -1.52 4.69 10.12
CA THR A 215 -1.49 4.15 8.75
C THR A 215 -1.97 5.19 7.73
N GLY A 216 -3.02 5.94 8.04
CA GLY A 216 -3.51 7.03 7.18
C GLY A 216 -2.48 8.14 7.00
N ASP A 217 -1.81 8.55 8.09
CA ASP A 217 -0.71 9.51 8.05
C ASP A 217 0.48 9.00 7.21
N ALA A 218 0.87 7.73 7.40
CA ALA A 218 1.92 7.10 6.60
C ALA A 218 1.58 7.06 5.11
N ILE A 219 0.35 6.67 4.76
CA ILE A 219 -0.14 6.65 3.37
C ILE A 219 -0.10 8.07 2.79
N ARG A 220 -0.69 9.05 3.49
CA ARG A 220 -0.72 10.43 3.03
C ARG A 220 0.68 10.97 2.75
N LYS A 221 1.61 10.83 3.70
CA LYS A 221 2.99 11.32 3.56
C LYS A 221 3.74 10.70 2.39
N ASN A 222 3.57 9.40 2.15
CA ASN A 222 4.34 8.68 1.15
C ASN A 222 3.71 8.67 -0.25
N LEU A 223 2.40 8.93 -0.37
CA LEU A 223 1.71 9.00 -1.66
C LEU A 223 1.44 10.43 -2.15
N ARG A 224 1.65 11.46 -1.33
CA ARG A 224 1.33 12.84 -1.73
C ARG A 224 2.07 13.29 -2.98
N GLN A 225 3.39 13.09 -3.03
CA GLN A 225 4.17 13.48 -4.19
C GLN A 225 3.79 12.66 -5.43
N TYR A 226 3.57 11.34 -5.26
CA TYR A 226 3.12 10.46 -6.33
C TYR A 226 1.83 10.97 -7.00
N TYR A 227 0.81 11.35 -6.23
CA TYR A 227 -0.42 11.89 -6.80
C TYR A 227 -0.32 13.32 -7.35
N ILE A 228 0.69 14.09 -6.91
CA ILE A 228 1.01 15.40 -7.49
C ILE A 228 1.65 15.22 -8.87
N ASP A 229 2.59 14.27 -9.01
CA ASP A 229 3.34 14.03 -10.24
C ASP A 229 2.48 13.39 -11.37
N LEU A 230 1.34 12.80 -11.03
CA LEU A 230 0.37 12.24 -11.98
C LEU A 230 -0.52 13.29 -12.67
N ASN A 231 -0.52 14.55 -12.21
CA ASN A 231 -1.28 15.68 -12.79
C ASN A 231 -0.42 16.53 -13.72
#